data_AF-A0A7M3XMV4-F1
#
_entry.id   AF-A0A7M3XMV4-F1
#
_cell.length_a   1.000
_cell.length_b   1.000
_cell.length_c   1.000
_cell.angle_alpha   90.00
_cell.angle_beta   90.00
_cell.angle_gamma   90.00
#
_symmetry.space_group_name_H-M   'P 1'
#
loop_
_entity.id
_entity.type
_entity.pdbx_description
1 polymer ?
#
loop_
_entity_poly.entity_id
_entity_poly.type
_entity_poly.pdbx_seq_one_letter_code
_entity_poly.pdbx_strand_id
1 'polypeptide(L)'
;MEAPPPVTEQNKDRYLEELSKITEADDWIERHSTQNQQESPVKDIVDCPFCKRRLRIPHGYQGNVKCPQCDKYFTKKSRGRITKKGKISSLGEGVVHYLLLEAAVILTVLGLMGIWFTFSILFR
;
A
#
# COMPACT_ATOMS: atom_id res chain seq x y z
N MET A 1 15.45 -34.28 4.38
CA MET A 1 15.00 -33.54 3.19
C MET A 1 16.10 -33.70 2.16
N GLU A 2 15.91 -34.61 1.22
CA GLU A 2 16.85 -34.79 0.12
C GLU A 2 16.57 -33.70 -0.91
N ALA A 3 17.63 -33.04 -1.38
CA ALA A 3 17.50 -32.07 -2.46
C ALA A 3 17.07 -32.82 -3.74
N PRO A 4 16.13 -32.27 -4.53
CA PRO A 4 15.72 -32.90 -5.78
C PRO A 4 16.93 -33.06 -6.71
N PRO A 5 16.99 -34.15 -7.49
CA PRO A 5 18.08 -34.36 -8.44
C PRO A 5 18.18 -33.19 -9.43
N PRO A 6 19.39 -32.83 -9.89
CA PRO A 6 19.57 -31.73 -10.82
C PRO A 6 18.83 -32.00 -12.15
N VAL A 7 18.26 -30.96 -12.74
CA VAL A 7 17.56 -31.04 -14.03
C VAL A 7 18.55 -31.37 -15.13
N THR A 8 18.40 -32.53 -15.78
CA THR A 8 19.15 -32.91 -16.98
C THR A 8 18.27 -32.81 -18.23
N GLU A 9 18.90 -32.80 -19.41
CA GLU A 9 18.17 -32.74 -20.69
C GLU A 9 17.18 -33.90 -20.84
N GLN A 10 17.53 -35.10 -20.36
CA GLN A 10 16.66 -36.28 -20.41
C GLN A 10 15.45 -36.21 -19.47
N ASN A 11 15.51 -35.37 -18.42
CA ASN A 11 14.44 -35.27 -17.43
C ASN A 11 13.65 -33.95 -17.52
N LYS A 12 14.01 -33.08 -18.47
CA LYS A 12 13.42 -31.76 -18.64
C LYS A 12 11.91 -31.84 -18.87
N ASP A 13 11.46 -32.80 -19.66
CA ASP A 13 10.05 -32.97 -20.03
C ASP A 13 9.18 -33.31 -18.81
N ARG A 14 9.70 -34.17 -17.92
CA ARG A 14 9.02 -34.52 -16.66
C ARG A 14 8.86 -33.30 -15.75
N TYR A 15 9.87 -32.45 -15.67
CA TYR A 15 9.79 -31.20 -14.88
C TYR A 15 8.83 -30.18 -15.50
N LEU A 16 8.78 -30.06 -16.83
CA LEU A 16 7.85 -29.15 -17.51
C LEU A 16 6.39 -29.58 -17.32
N GLU A 17 6.13 -30.88 -17.33
CA GLU A 17 4.82 -31.48 -17.03
C GLU A 17 4.41 -31.27 -15.55
N GLU A 18 5.36 -31.28 -14.62
CA GLU A 18 5.08 -30.95 -13.21
C GLU A 18 4.79 -29.45 -13.04
N LEU A 19 5.55 -28.60 -13.72
CA LEU A 19 5.32 -27.15 -13.73
C LEU A 19 3.94 -26.79 -14.29
N SER A 20 3.50 -27.43 -15.38
CA SER A 20 2.18 -27.16 -15.97
C SER A 20 1.03 -27.51 -15.01
N LYS A 21 1.16 -28.60 -14.26
CA LYS A 21 0.18 -29.00 -13.23
C LYS A 21 0.11 -28.03 -12.07
N ILE A 22 1.26 -27.49 -11.65
CA ILE A 22 1.30 -26.47 -10.60
C ILE A 22 0.62 -25.18 -11.10
N THR A 23 0.92 -24.74 -12.33
CA THR A 23 0.29 -23.54 -12.90
C THR A 23 -1.22 -23.70 -13.06
N GLU A 24 -1.72 -24.88 -13.47
CA GLU A 24 -3.15 -25.14 -13.59
C GLU A 24 -3.86 -25.12 -12.23
N ALA A 25 -3.20 -25.62 -11.17
CA ALA A 25 -3.71 -25.55 -9.81
C ALA A 25 -3.79 -24.10 -9.30
N ASP A 26 -2.77 -23.28 -9.57
CA ASP A 26 -2.76 -21.85 -9.21
C ASP A 26 -3.86 -21.08 -9.94
N ASP A 27 -4.05 -21.32 -11.24
CA ASP A 27 -5.13 -20.72 -12.03
C ASP A 27 -6.53 -21.14 -11.53
N TRP A 28 -6.66 -22.38 -11.04
CA TRP A 28 -7.90 -22.83 -10.40
C TRP A 28 -8.14 -22.11 -9.08
N ILE A 29 -7.09 -21.96 -8.25
CA ILE A 29 -7.13 -21.20 -7.00
C ILE A 29 -7.51 -19.75 -7.28
N GLU A 30 -6.92 -19.09 -8.26
CA GLU A 30 -7.25 -17.69 -8.58
C GLU A 30 -8.71 -17.53 -9.02
N ARG A 31 -9.18 -18.37 -9.94
CA ARG A 31 -10.56 -18.32 -10.45
C ARG A 31 -11.62 -18.60 -9.38
N HIS A 32 -11.30 -19.46 -8.42
CA HIS A 32 -12.23 -19.90 -7.38
C HIS A 32 -11.94 -19.32 -6.01
N SER A 33 -10.89 -18.51 -5.88
CA SER A 33 -10.66 -17.64 -4.74
C SER A 33 -11.78 -16.61 -4.75
N THR A 34 -12.90 -16.98 -4.13
CA THR A 34 -13.89 -16.02 -3.65
C THR A 34 -13.07 -15.04 -2.85
N GLN A 35 -13.03 -13.76 -3.24
CA GLN A 35 -12.35 -12.71 -2.47
C GLN A 35 -12.86 -12.77 -1.03
N ASN A 36 -12.22 -13.57 -0.21
CA ASN A 36 -12.25 -13.48 1.22
C ASN A 36 -11.24 -12.41 1.60
N GLN A 37 -11.34 -11.26 0.93
CA GLN A 37 -11.21 -10.01 1.62
C GLN A 37 -12.42 -9.92 2.54
N GLN A 38 -12.43 -10.78 3.57
CA GLN A 38 -12.96 -10.40 4.86
C GLN A 38 -12.19 -9.12 5.20
N GLU A 39 -12.70 -7.98 4.74
CA GLU A 39 -12.69 -6.78 5.55
C GLU A 39 -13.24 -7.26 6.88
N SER A 40 -12.35 -7.67 7.78
CA SER A 40 -12.74 -8.06 9.13
C SER A 40 -13.60 -6.90 9.59
N PRO A 41 -14.90 -7.11 9.91
CA PRO A 41 -15.82 -6.01 10.11
C PRO A 41 -15.15 -5.13 11.15
N VAL A 42 -14.78 -3.91 10.76
CA VAL A 42 -13.87 -3.09 11.56
C VAL A 42 -14.45 -3.08 12.97
N LYS A 43 -13.65 -3.50 13.97
CA LYS A 43 -14.12 -3.62 15.35
C LYS A 43 -13.55 -2.45 16.13
N ASP A 44 -14.42 -1.66 16.75
CA ASP A 44 -14.00 -0.62 17.67
C ASP A 44 -13.71 -1.26 19.04
N ILE A 45 -12.58 -0.87 19.63
CA ILE A 45 -12.19 -1.25 20.98
C ILE A 45 -12.56 -0.10 21.92
N VAL A 46 -13.42 -0.36 22.90
CA VAL A 46 -13.83 0.63 23.90
C VAL A 46 -13.67 0.05 25.30
N ASP A 47 -13.27 0.89 26.25
CA ASP A 47 -13.18 0.48 27.65
C ASP A 47 -14.45 0.87 28.41
N CYS A 48 -14.94 -0.03 29.26
CA CYS A 48 -16.07 0.27 30.13
C CYS A 48 -15.68 1.32 31.18
N PRO A 49 -16.43 2.42 31.35
CA PRO A 49 -16.10 3.47 32.30
C PRO A 49 -16.20 3.03 33.77
N PHE A 50 -16.92 1.93 34.05
CA PHE A 50 -17.18 1.47 35.42
C PHE A 50 -16.19 0.41 35.91
N CYS A 51 -15.80 -0.53 35.06
CA CYS A 51 -14.92 -1.64 35.43
C CYS A 51 -13.62 -1.68 34.62
N LYS A 52 -13.40 -0.72 33.71
CA LYS A 52 -12.23 -0.62 32.82
C LYS A 52 -11.98 -1.84 31.95
N ARG A 53 -12.97 -2.73 31.79
CA ARG A 53 -12.87 -3.89 30.92
C ARG A 53 -12.90 -3.43 29.46
N ARG A 54 -12.09 -4.08 28.63
CA ARG A 54 -12.04 -3.86 27.18
C ARG A 54 -13.18 -4.62 26.48
N LEU A 55 -14.00 -3.91 25.73
CA LEU A 55 -15.09 -4.45 24.92
C LEU A 55 -14.79 -4.26 23.42
N ARG A 56 -15.19 -5.23 22.61
CA ARG A 56 -15.18 -5.12 21.15
C ARG A 56 -16.60 -4.90 20.67
N ILE A 57 -16.82 -3.81 19.94
CA ILE A 57 -18.12 -3.46 19.36
C ILE A 57 -17.98 -3.25 17.85
N PRO A 58 -19.07 -3.38 17.07
CA PRO A 58 -19.03 -3.04 15.64
C PRO A 58 -18.60 -1.58 15.44
N HIS A 59 -17.74 -1.34 14.45
CA HIS A 59 -17.28 0.00 14.14
C HIS A 59 -18.45 0.92 13.77
N GLY A 60 -18.45 2.12 14.34
CA GLY A 60 -19.52 3.08 14.11
C GLY A 60 -20.82 2.84 14.88
N TYR A 61 -20.91 1.79 15.72
CA TYR A 61 -22.07 1.61 16.61
C TYR A 61 -22.23 2.82 17.54
N GLN A 62 -23.42 3.41 17.54
CA GLN A 62 -23.82 4.54 18.38
C GLN A 62 -25.04 4.11 19.19
N GLY A 63 -24.92 4.14 20.52
CA GLY A 63 -25.99 3.69 21.40
C GLY A 63 -25.50 3.28 22.79
N ASN A 64 -26.40 2.63 23.52
CA ASN A 64 -26.13 2.09 24.85
C ASN A 64 -25.47 0.71 24.73
N VAL A 65 -24.26 0.59 25.27
CA VAL A 65 -23.53 -0.69 25.35
C VAL A 65 -23.67 -1.22 26.76
N LYS A 66 -24.12 -2.47 26.91
CA LYS A 66 -24.13 -3.19 28.18
C LYS A 66 -22.77 -3.84 28.43
N CYS A 67 -22.18 -3.64 29.60
CA CYS A 67 -20.94 -4.33 29.97
C CYS A 67 -21.21 -5.76 30.45
N PRO A 68 -20.56 -6.81 29.89
CA PRO A 68 -20.75 -8.18 30.35
C PRO A 68 -20.08 -8.48 31.71
N GLN A 69 -19.23 -7.57 32.21
CA GLN A 69 -18.49 -7.79 33.45
C GLN A 69 -19.12 -7.09 34.67
N CYS A 70 -19.86 -6.01 34.48
CA CYS A 70 -20.47 -5.26 35.59
C CYS A 70 -21.95 -4.94 35.37
N ASP A 71 -22.56 -5.44 34.29
CA ASP A 71 -23.96 -5.26 33.89
C ASP A 71 -24.45 -3.81 33.72
N LYS A 72 -23.56 -2.82 33.86
CA LYS A 72 -23.89 -1.41 33.68
C LYS A 72 -23.95 -1.04 32.19
N TYR A 73 -24.87 -0.13 31.88
CA TYR A 73 -25.03 0.46 30.55
C TYR A 73 -24.25 1.77 30.46
N PHE A 74 -23.60 2.01 29.33
CA PHE A 74 -22.96 3.29 29.04
C PHE A 74 -23.16 3.68 27.59
N THR A 75 -23.21 4.98 27.34
CA THR A 75 -23.31 5.54 25.98
C THR A 75 -21.92 5.68 25.37
N LYS A 76 -21.73 5.12 24.17
CA LYS A 76 -20.55 5.44 23.38
C LYS A 76 -20.79 6.79 22.70
N LYS A 77 -20.26 7.88 23.26
CA LYS A 77 -20.11 9.12 22.49
C LYS A 77 -19.09 8.83 21.41
N SER A 78 -19.51 8.80 20.14
CA SER A 78 -18.57 8.91 19.04
C SER A 78 -17.83 10.21 19.27
N ARG A 79 -16.60 10.16 19.79
CA ARG A 79 -15.69 11.28 19.56
C ARG A 79 -15.64 11.31 18.04
N GLY A 80 -16.29 12.32 17.44
CA GLY A 80 -16.34 12.48 16.01
C GLY A 80 -14.95 12.13 15.50
N ARG A 81 -14.88 11.17 14.59
CA ARG A 81 -13.64 10.84 13.92
C ARG A 81 -13.18 12.19 13.38
N ILE A 82 -12.23 12.83 14.05
CA ILE A 82 -11.33 13.73 13.37
C ILE A 82 -10.67 12.74 12.43
N THR A 83 -11.22 12.67 11.21
CA THR A 83 -10.47 12.17 10.09
C THR A 83 -9.20 12.97 10.22
N LYS A 84 -8.12 12.31 10.64
CA LYS A 84 -6.82 12.83 10.30
C LYS A 84 -6.89 12.81 8.78
N LYS A 85 -7.35 13.92 8.18
CA LYS A 85 -6.96 14.31 6.83
C LYS A 85 -5.48 14.05 6.89
N GLY A 86 -5.03 13.00 6.20
CA GLY A 86 -3.61 12.79 6.01
C GLY A 86 -3.12 14.11 5.47
N LYS A 87 -2.47 14.90 6.32
CA LYS A 87 -1.59 15.93 5.82
C LYS A 87 -0.52 15.10 5.17
N ILE A 88 -0.62 14.98 3.85
CA ILE A 88 0.54 14.75 3.00
C ILE A 88 1.36 16.04 3.13
N SER A 89 1.90 16.30 4.32
CA SER A 89 2.76 17.44 4.54
C SER A 89 4.14 17.05 4.07
N SER A 90 4.58 17.78 3.05
CA SER A 90 5.97 18.16 2.80
C SER A 90 6.95 17.06 2.36
N LEU A 91 6.56 16.17 1.45
CA LEU A 91 7.52 15.43 0.62
C LEU A 91 7.46 15.88 -0.86
N GLY A 92 7.15 17.15 -1.08
CA GLY A 92 7.03 17.73 -2.43
C GLY A 92 7.79 19.03 -2.60
N GLU A 93 7.96 19.83 -1.54
CA GLU A 93 8.57 21.17 -1.67
C GLU A 93 10.05 21.10 -2.10
N GLY A 94 10.82 20.15 -1.55
CA GLY A 94 12.22 19.95 -1.96
C GLY A 94 12.39 19.38 -3.36
N VAL A 95 11.50 18.47 -3.78
CA VAL A 95 11.60 17.78 -5.08
C VAL A 95 11.27 18.73 -6.23
N VAL A 96 10.27 19.60 -6.04
CA VAL A 96 9.89 20.61 -7.05
C VAL A 96 11.00 21.65 -7.22
N HIS A 97 11.64 22.09 -6.13
CA HIS A 97 12.73 23.06 -6.21
C HIS A 97 13.97 22.47 -6.91
N TYR A 98 14.28 21.19 -6.64
CA TYR A 98 15.38 20.49 -7.30
C TYR A 98 15.15 20.33 -8.82
N LEU A 99 13.95 19.90 -9.24
CA LEU A 99 13.61 19.76 -10.66
C LEU A 99 13.61 21.11 -11.41
N LEU A 100 13.18 22.20 -10.76
CA LEU A 100 13.25 23.55 -11.34
C LEU A 100 14.70 24.02 -11.54
N LEU A 101 15.58 23.73 -10.59
CA LEU A 101 17.01 24.02 -10.70
C LEU A 101 17.67 23.24 -11.85
N GLU A 102 17.38 21.94 -11.97
CA GLU A 102 17.88 21.14 -13.10
C GLU A 102 17.40 21.68 -14.45
N ALA A 103 16.10 21.99 -14.58
CA ALA A 103 15.55 22.57 -15.80
C ALA A 103 16.20 23.91 -16.16
N ALA A 104 16.44 24.79 -15.18
CA ALA A 104 17.12 26.07 -15.39
C ALA A 104 18.58 25.89 -15.83
N VAL A 105 19.31 24.94 -15.23
CA VAL A 105 20.69 24.62 -15.64
C VAL A 105 20.73 24.07 -17.07
N ILE A 106 19.80 23.17 -17.43
CA ILE A 106 19.73 22.63 -18.79
C ILE A 106 19.45 23.73 -19.81
N LEU A 107 18.50 24.62 -19.55
CA LEU A 107 18.17 25.74 -20.46
C LEU A 107 19.35 26.72 -20.63
N THR A 108 20.09 27.02 -19.56
CA THR A 108 21.26 27.89 -19.65
C THR A 108 22.39 27.24 -20.46
N VAL A 109 22.67 25.94 -20.25
CA VAL A 109 23.66 25.21 -21.03
C VAL A 109 23.27 25.12 -22.51
N LEU A 110 22.02 24.77 -22.82
CA LEU A 110 21.52 24.74 -24.21
C LEU A 110 21.55 26.12 -24.87
N GLY A 111 21.23 27.18 -24.11
CA GLY A 111 21.33 28.56 -24.58
C GLY A 111 22.76 28.95 -24.90
N LEU A 112 23.72 28.68 -24.01
CA LEU A 112 25.14 28.97 -24.24
C LEU A 112 25.69 28.18 -25.43
N MET A 113 25.34 26.89 -25.55
CA MET A 113 25.75 26.07 -26.71
C MET A 113 25.12 26.58 -28.02
N GLY A 114 23.85 26.98 -28.00
CA GLY A 114 23.16 27.54 -29.16
C GLY A 114 23.72 28.90 -29.60
N ILE A 115 24.00 29.79 -28.65
CA ILE A 115 24.63 31.09 -28.90
C ILE A 115 26.05 30.90 -29.45
N TRP A 116 26.80 29.96 -28.90
CA TRP A 116 28.16 29.67 -29.39
C TRP A 116 28.14 29.07 -30.80
N PHE A 117 27.13 28.25 -31.11
CA PHE A 117 26.92 27.67 -32.44
C PHE A 117 26.52 28.72 -33.49
N THR A 118 25.60 29.63 -33.16
CA THR A 118 25.23 30.73 -34.07
C THR A 118 26.37 31.71 -34.28
N PHE A 119 27.13 32.04 -33.23
CA PHE A 119 28.31 32.89 -33.35
C PHE A 119 29.41 32.23 -34.19
N SER A 120 29.63 30.92 -34.02
CA SER A 120 30.58 30.15 -34.85
C SER A 120 30.17 30.04 -36.31
N ILE A 121 28.86 30.08 -36.62
CA ILE A 121 28.35 30.10 -37.99
C ILE A 121 28.43 31.49 -38.61
N LEU A 122 28.17 32.54 -37.82
CA LEU A 122 28.19 33.93 -38.31
C LEU A 122 29.62 34.47 -38.55
N PHE A 123 30.61 33.93 -37.82
CA PHE A 123 32.02 34.31 -37.92
C PHE A 123 32.89 33.30 -38.70
N ARG A 124 32.27 32.32 -39.36
CA ARG A 124 32.93 31.46 -40.36
C ARG A 124 32.69 32.02 -41.76
#